data_AF-A0AAW6PH86-F1
#
_entry.id   AF-A0AAW6PH86-F1
#
_cell.length_a   1.000
_cell.length_b   1.000
_cell.length_c   1.000
_cell.angle_alpha   90.00
_cell.angle_beta   90.00
_cell.angle_gamma   90.00
#
_symmetry.space_group_name_H-M   'P 1'
#
loop_
_entity.id
_entity.type
_entity.pdbx_description
1 polymer ?
#
loop_
_entity_poly.entity_id
_entity_poly.type
_entity_poly.pdbx_seq_one_letter_code
_entity_poly.pdbx_strand_id
1 'polypeptide(L)'
;MPKIPRSAWALGFVSMFMDISSVHALLPLYMVTVLGTSVVAMGVIEGIAEATASITKVFSGALSDRLGKRKLLTVLGYGLGALTKPVFPMACGLEWLIAARFVDRVGKGIRGAPRDALVADVTPLELRGAAFGLFNLLTGVALLAASVVAGLLCGAGFQATFLVGAGLASTTLVGVMLLR
;
A
#
# COMPACT_ATOMS: atom_id res chain seq x y z
N MET A 1 32.71 1.03 6.30
CA MET A 1 31.45 1.80 6.23
C MET A 1 30.34 0.97 6.85
N PRO A 2 29.61 1.50 7.86
CA PRO A 2 28.47 0.81 8.45
C PRO A 2 27.39 0.59 7.37
N LYS A 3 26.88 -0.64 7.26
CA LYS A 3 25.95 -1.06 6.20
C LYS A 3 24.51 -1.04 6.72
N ILE A 4 23.57 -0.63 5.85
CA ILE A 4 22.14 -0.70 6.17
C ILE A 4 21.76 -2.15 6.51
N PRO A 5 21.06 -2.41 7.63
CA PRO A 5 20.64 -3.74 8.04
C PRO A 5 19.78 -4.45 6.98
N ARG A 6 19.90 -5.79 6.90
CA ARG A 6 19.10 -6.61 5.99
C ARG A 6 17.60 -6.51 6.25
N SER A 7 17.20 -6.31 7.51
CA SER A 7 15.81 -6.12 7.91
C SER A 7 15.19 -4.83 7.35
N ALA A 8 15.95 -3.72 7.32
CA ALA A 8 15.51 -2.47 6.70
C ALA A 8 15.31 -2.63 5.18
N TRP A 9 16.22 -3.34 4.51
CA TRP A 9 16.05 -3.72 3.10
C TRP A 9 14.79 -4.56 2.87
N ALA A 10 14.59 -5.59 3.68
CA ALA A 10 13.45 -6.49 3.54
C ALA A 10 12.11 -5.77 3.77
N LEU A 11 12.03 -4.87 4.76
CA LEU A 11 10.87 -4.00 4.98
C LEU A 11 10.63 -3.05 3.78
N GLY A 12 11.71 -2.50 3.20
CA GLY A 12 11.65 -1.68 2.00
C GLY A 12 11.09 -2.44 0.80
N PHE A 13 11.61 -3.64 0.51
CA PHE A 13 11.12 -4.48 -0.58
C PHE A 13 9.67 -4.91 -0.38
N VAL A 14 9.30 -5.31 0.84
CA VAL A 14 7.91 -5.63 1.17
C VAL A 14 6.98 -4.45 0.86
N SER A 15 7.34 -3.23 1.29
CA SER A 15 6.53 -2.07 0.94
C SER A 15 6.50 -1.82 -0.56
N MET A 16 7.65 -1.94 -1.23
CA MET A 16 7.79 -1.76 -2.67
C MET A 16 6.84 -2.69 -3.42
N PHE A 17 6.82 -3.99 -3.12
CA PHE A 17 5.90 -4.93 -3.78
C PHE A 17 4.43 -4.59 -3.52
N MET A 18 4.09 -4.20 -2.29
CA MET A 18 2.75 -3.76 -1.96
C MET A 18 2.34 -2.51 -2.76
N ASP A 19 3.26 -1.58 -2.93
CA ASP A 19 3.00 -0.32 -3.59
C ASP A 19 2.98 -0.52 -5.13
N ILE A 20 3.81 -1.40 -5.71
CA ILE A 20 3.71 -1.84 -7.12
C ILE A 20 2.35 -2.49 -7.37
N SER A 21 1.90 -3.35 -6.47
CA SER A 21 0.60 -4.01 -6.59
C SER A 21 -0.58 -3.02 -6.60
N SER A 22 -0.32 -1.73 -6.33
CA SER A 22 -1.30 -0.65 -6.45
C SER A 22 -1.53 -0.18 -7.89
N VAL A 23 -1.44 -1.10 -8.85
CA VAL A 23 -1.75 -0.89 -10.28
C VAL A 23 -3.20 -0.41 -10.51
N HIS A 24 -4.04 -0.44 -9.47
CA HIS A 24 -5.28 0.32 -9.39
C HIS A 24 -5.09 1.86 -9.39
N ALA A 25 -3.94 2.40 -9.81
CA ALA A 25 -3.80 3.80 -10.19
C ALA A 25 -4.82 4.22 -11.28
N LEU A 26 -5.34 3.27 -12.06
CA LEU A 26 -6.42 3.49 -13.02
C LEU A 26 -7.83 3.49 -12.39
N LEU A 27 -7.97 3.29 -11.08
CA LEU A 27 -9.26 3.17 -10.43
C LEU A 27 -10.09 4.48 -10.51
N PRO A 28 -9.50 5.68 -10.31
CA PRO A 28 -10.18 6.95 -10.63
C PRO A 28 -10.64 7.03 -12.09
N LEU A 29 -9.81 6.54 -13.02
CA LEU A 29 -10.15 6.51 -14.44
C LEU A 29 -11.33 5.56 -14.68
N TYR A 30 -11.32 4.36 -14.10
CA TYR A 30 -12.42 3.40 -14.18
C TYR A 30 -13.74 3.96 -13.63
N MET A 31 -13.70 4.65 -12.49
CA MET A 31 -14.88 5.30 -11.91
C MET A 31 -15.51 6.29 -12.89
N VAL A 32 -14.69 7.10 -13.56
CA VAL A 32 -15.19 8.15 -14.46
C VAL A 32 -15.58 7.61 -15.82
N THR A 33 -14.75 6.76 -16.44
CA THR A 33 -14.95 6.33 -17.84
C THR A 33 -15.86 5.12 -18.00
N VAL A 34 -15.89 4.21 -17.02
CA VAL A 34 -16.70 2.98 -17.10
C VAL A 34 -17.93 3.08 -16.21
N LEU A 35 -17.77 3.53 -14.96
CA LEU A 35 -18.91 3.65 -14.04
C LEU A 35 -19.68 4.98 -14.21
N GLY A 36 -19.20 5.91 -15.03
CA GLY A 36 -19.87 7.19 -15.29
C GLY A 36 -19.91 8.14 -14.09
N THR A 37 -19.03 7.94 -13.10
CA THR A 37 -18.96 8.79 -11.90
C THR A 37 -18.45 10.17 -12.27
N SER A 38 -19.02 11.23 -11.67
CA SER A 38 -18.52 12.59 -11.91
C SER A 38 -17.10 12.78 -11.34
N VAL A 39 -16.30 13.64 -11.96
CA VAL A 39 -14.94 13.96 -11.49
C VAL A 39 -14.94 14.52 -10.07
N VAL A 40 -15.98 15.29 -9.71
CA VAL A 40 -16.17 15.82 -8.36
C VAL A 40 -16.41 14.70 -7.35
N ALA A 41 -17.32 13.77 -7.66
CA ALA A 41 -17.60 12.64 -6.77
C ALA A 41 -16.37 11.74 -6.60
N MET A 42 -15.63 11.46 -7.68
CA MET A 42 -14.36 10.73 -7.61
C MET A 42 -13.35 11.45 -6.71
N GLY A 43 -13.21 12.77 -6.84
CA GLY A 43 -12.32 13.57 -6.00
C GLY A 43 -12.70 13.51 -4.52
N VAL A 44 -14.00 13.55 -4.20
CA VAL A 44 -14.49 13.39 -2.82
C VAL A 44 -14.19 11.99 -2.29
N ILE A 45 -14.43 10.94 -3.08
CA ILE A 45 -14.16 9.55 -2.69
C ILE A 45 -12.67 9.36 -2.37
N GLU A 46 -11.78 9.76 -3.29
CA GLU A 46 -10.33 9.64 -3.08
C GLU A 46 -9.84 10.51 -1.91
N GLY A 47 -10.41 11.70 -1.75
CA GLY A 47 -10.12 12.60 -0.63
C GLY A 47 -10.46 11.97 0.72
N ILE A 48 -11.68 11.42 0.87
CA ILE A 48 -12.09 10.75 2.11
C ILE A 48 -11.25 9.48 2.34
N ALA A 49 -10.92 8.74 1.27
CA ALA A 49 -10.12 7.54 1.37
C ALA A 49 -8.70 7.86 1.91
N GLU A 50 -8.04 8.90 1.40
CA GLU A 50 -6.70 9.29 1.87
C GLU A 50 -6.74 9.99 3.25
N ALA A 51 -7.81 10.72 3.57
CA ALA A 51 -8.06 11.23 4.91
C ALA A 51 -8.20 10.08 5.92
N THR A 52 -8.95 9.04 5.58
CA THR A 52 -9.13 7.82 6.39
C THR A 52 -7.79 7.15 6.67
N ALA A 53 -6.95 6.99 5.63
CA ALA A 53 -5.61 6.43 5.81
C ALA A 53 -4.75 7.27 6.76
N SER A 54 -4.79 8.60 6.62
CA SER A 54 -4.01 9.54 7.43
C SER A 54 -4.45 9.53 8.90
N ILE A 55 -5.75 9.59 9.15
CA ILE A 55 -6.34 9.50 10.50
C ILE A 55 -5.98 8.15 11.14
N THR A 56 -6.17 7.06 10.40
CA THR A 56 -5.83 5.70 10.88
C THR A 56 -4.35 5.56 11.18
N LYS A 57 -3.46 6.21 10.40
CA LYS A 57 -2.01 6.23 10.65
C LYS A 57 -1.68 6.85 12.01
N VAL A 58 -2.33 7.95 12.39
CA VAL A 58 -2.10 8.60 13.69
C VAL A 58 -2.46 7.66 14.84
N PHE A 59 -3.66 7.08 14.82
CA PHE A 59 -4.13 6.21 15.88
C PHE A 59 -3.35 4.89 15.95
N SER A 60 -3.04 4.28 14.81
CA SER A 60 -2.26 3.04 14.77
C SER A 60 -0.82 3.24 15.25
N GLY A 61 -0.21 4.41 14.99
CA GLY A 61 1.09 4.78 15.57
C GLY A 61 1.03 4.82 17.09
N ALA A 62 0.10 5.58 17.66
CA ALA A 62 -0.09 5.67 19.10
C ALA A 62 -0.40 4.30 19.74
N LEU A 63 -1.25 3.50 19.10
CA LEU A 63 -1.57 2.14 19.55
C LEU A 63 -0.33 1.23 19.49
N SER A 64 0.45 1.33 18.44
CA SER A 64 1.67 0.56 18.24
C SER A 64 2.72 0.83 19.31
N ASP A 65 2.93 2.10 19.65
CA ASP A 65 3.88 2.49 20.70
C ASP A 65 3.39 2.06 22.08
N ARG A 66 2.08 2.15 22.36
CA ARG A 66 1.50 1.66 23.62
C ARG A 66 1.57 0.14 23.78
N LEU A 67 1.32 -0.62 22.70
CA LEU A 67 1.33 -2.08 22.74
C LEU A 67 2.74 -2.67 22.61
N GLY A 68 3.71 -1.91 22.10
CA GLY A 68 5.03 -2.42 21.72
C GLY A 68 5.01 -3.43 20.57
N LYS A 69 3.85 -3.61 19.89
CA LYS A 69 3.61 -4.65 18.88
C LYS A 69 3.67 -4.12 17.45
N ARG A 70 4.76 -3.44 17.12
CA ARG A 70 4.97 -2.77 15.81
C ARG A 70 4.85 -3.72 14.62
N LYS A 71 5.44 -4.92 14.73
CA LYS A 71 5.38 -5.98 13.71
C LYS A 71 3.95 -6.46 13.45
N LEU A 72 3.16 -6.72 14.50
CA LEU A 72 1.81 -7.25 14.36
C LEU A 72 0.91 -6.28 13.59
N LEU A 73 0.91 -5.00 13.97
CA LEU A 73 0.11 -3.98 13.28
C LEU A 73 0.56 -3.79 11.84
N THR A 74 1.87 -3.82 11.59
CA THR A 74 2.42 -3.77 10.23
C THR A 74 1.89 -4.93 9.39
N VAL A 75 1.95 -6.16 9.90
CA VAL A 75 1.46 -7.38 9.22
C VAL A 75 -0.04 -7.30 8.97
N LEU A 76 -0.83 -6.88 9.96
CA LEU A 76 -2.28 -6.73 9.82
C LEU A 76 -2.65 -5.71 8.74
N GLY A 77 -1.97 -4.55 8.71
CA GLY A 77 -2.25 -3.53 7.69
C GLY A 77 -1.85 -3.97 6.28
N TYR A 78 -0.74 -4.70 6.13
CA TYR A 78 -0.37 -5.32 4.84
C TYR A 78 -1.37 -6.40 4.43
N GLY A 79 -1.77 -7.27 5.35
CA GLY A 79 -2.75 -8.31 5.09
C GLY A 79 -4.09 -7.73 4.66
N LEU A 80 -4.57 -6.68 5.34
CA LEU A 80 -5.82 -6.02 4.99
C LEU A 80 -5.77 -5.42 3.58
N GLY A 81 -4.69 -4.72 3.23
CA GLY A 81 -4.54 -4.18 1.87
C GLY A 81 -4.33 -5.26 0.80
N ALA A 82 -3.76 -6.41 1.15
CA ALA A 82 -3.59 -7.50 0.21
C ALA A 82 -4.91 -8.24 -0.06
N LEU A 83 -5.76 -8.38 0.96
CA LEU A 83 -7.08 -9.01 0.86
C LEU A 83 -8.09 -8.18 0.05
N THR A 84 -7.91 -6.87 -0.04
CA THR A 84 -8.79 -6.02 -0.85
C THR A 84 -8.48 -6.08 -2.34
N LYS A 85 -7.27 -6.50 -2.72
CA LYS A 85 -6.84 -6.47 -4.14
C LYS A 85 -7.67 -7.40 -5.05
N PRO A 86 -8.00 -8.63 -4.65
CA PRO A 86 -8.91 -9.50 -5.41
C PRO A 86 -10.35 -9.00 -5.50
N VAL A 87 -10.75 -8.03 -4.66
CA VAL A 87 -12.12 -7.48 -4.66
C VAL A 87 -12.33 -6.51 -5.82
N PHE A 88 -11.30 -5.74 -6.22
CA PHE A 88 -11.39 -4.79 -7.34
C PHE A 88 -11.80 -5.42 -8.70
N PRO A 89 -11.22 -6.54 -9.17
CA PRO A 89 -11.66 -7.16 -10.42
C PRO A 89 -13.06 -7.79 -10.33
N MET A 90 -13.52 -8.12 -9.11
CA MET A 90 -14.82 -8.73 -8.84
C MET A 90 -15.93 -7.71 -8.53
N ALA A 91 -15.59 -6.42 -8.45
CA ALA A 91 -16.55 -5.40 -8.07
C ALA A 91 -17.64 -5.23 -9.15
N CYS A 92 -18.87 -5.62 -8.83
CA CYS A 92 -20.02 -5.49 -9.72
C CYS A 92 -20.64 -4.07 -9.74
N GLY A 93 -20.10 -3.12 -8.97
CA GLY A 93 -20.63 -1.77 -8.86
C GLY A 93 -19.77 -0.83 -8.03
N LEU A 94 -20.13 0.46 -8.04
CA LEU A 94 -19.38 1.53 -7.37
C LEU A 94 -19.27 1.31 -5.86
N GLU A 95 -20.32 0.82 -5.20
CA GLU A 95 -20.34 0.60 -3.75
C GLU A 95 -19.27 -0.41 -3.29
N TRP A 96 -19.15 -1.53 -4.01
CA TRP A 96 -18.13 -2.55 -3.75
C TRP A 96 -16.73 -2.00 -3.92
N LEU A 97 -16.53 -1.17 -4.94
CA LEU A 97 -15.25 -0.56 -5.23
C LEU A 97 -14.88 0.47 -4.15
N ILE A 98 -15.83 1.30 -3.72
CA ILE A 98 -15.67 2.23 -2.60
C ILE A 98 -15.33 1.45 -1.32
N ALA A 99 -16.09 0.42 -0.96
CA ALA A 99 -15.83 -0.38 0.23
C ALA A 99 -14.42 -0.99 0.21
N ALA A 100 -14.03 -1.63 -0.90
CA ALA A 100 -12.67 -2.18 -1.06
C ALA A 100 -11.59 -1.11 -0.96
N ARG A 101 -11.84 0.08 -1.53
CA ARG A 101 -10.95 1.25 -1.46
C ARG A 101 -10.74 1.72 -0.02
N PHE A 102 -11.83 1.86 0.74
CA PHE A 102 -11.77 2.28 2.14
C PHE A 102 -11.01 1.27 2.99
N VAL A 103 -11.29 -0.03 2.83
CA VAL A 103 -10.59 -1.09 3.57
C VAL A 103 -9.09 -1.10 3.23
N ASP A 104 -8.73 -0.91 1.96
CA ASP A 104 -7.33 -0.78 1.54
C ASP A 104 -6.64 0.42 2.21
N ARG A 105 -7.33 1.56 2.29
CA ARG A 105 -6.82 2.76 2.95
C ARG A 105 -6.68 2.62 4.46
N VAL A 106 -7.62 1.95 5.12
CA VAL A 106 -7.48 1.55 6.53
C VAL A 106 -6.24 0.68 6.71
N GLY A 107 -6.04 -0.33 5.84
CA GLY A 107 -4.85 -1.18 5.85
C GLY A 107 -3.55 -0.39 5.71
N LYS A 108 -3.50 0.54 4.73
CA LYS A 108 -2.38 1.49 4.55
C LYS A 108 -2.12 2.32 5.81
N GLY A 109 -3.18 2.84 6.43
CA GLY A 109 -3.09 3.59 7.67
C GLY A 109 -2.49 2.77 8.81
N ILE A 110 -3.02 1.56 9.04
CA ILE A 110 -2.57 0.65 10.11
C ILE A 110 -1.09 0.28 9.95
N ARG A 111 -0.63 -0.01 8.72
CA ARG A 111 0.78 -0.41 8.50
C ARG A 111 1.74 0.78 8.51
N GLY A 112 1.29 1.99 8.17
CA GLY A 112 2.16 3.14 7.88
C GLY A 112 3.10 3.51 9.02
N ALA A 113 2.55 4.00 10.14
CA ALA A 113 3.35 4.43 11.28
C ALA A 113 4.13 3.29 11.96
N PRO A 114 3.54 2.10 12.19
CA PRO A 114 4.27 0.97 12.78
C PRO A 114 5.43 0.47 11.91
N ARG A 115 5.29 0.49 10.59
CA ARG A 115 6.38 0.15 9.66
C ARG A 115 7.51 1.17 9.74
N ASP A 116 7.19 2.46 9.71
CA ASP A 116 8.19 3.52 9.79
C ASP A 116 8.98 3.43 11.11
N ALA A 117 8.29 3.10 12.21
CA ALA A 117 8.91 2.83 13.51
C ALA A 117 9.82 1.58 13.48
N LEU A 118 9.37 0.47 12.88
CA LEU A 118 10.20 -0.74 12.71
C LEU A 118 11.50 -0.46 11.95
N VAL A 119 11.44 0.34 10.88
CA VAL A 119 12.63 0.72 10.12
C VAL A 119 13.61 1.50 11.01
N ALA A 120 13.11 2.41 11.84
CA ALA A 120 13.93 3.17 12.78
C ALA A 120 14.51 2.32 13.91
N ASP A 121 13.79 1.30 14.38
CA ASP A 121 14.23 0.39 15.45
C ASP A 121 15.35 -0.53 15.01
N VAL A 122 15.24 -1.09 13.80
CA VAL A 122 16.24 -2.04 13.28
C VAL A 122 17.49 -1.34 12.76
N THR A 123 17.47 -0.01 12.61
CA THR A 123 18.54 0.78 12.02
C THR A 123 19.30 1.60 13.07
N PRO A 124 20.64 1.48 13.14
CA PRO A 124 21.49 2.34 13.97
C PRO A 124 21.25 3.83 13.70
N LEU A 125 21.37 4.67 14.73
CA LEU A 125 21.04 6.09 14.67
C LEU A 125 21.76 6.81 13.53
N GLU A 126 23.03 6.47 13.31
CA GLU A 126 23.91 7.07 12.30
C GLU A 126 23.49 6.70 10.87
N LEU A 127 22.73 5.62 10.69
CA LEU A 127 22.27 5.11 9.39
C LEU A 127 20.80 5.39 9.10
N ARG A 128 20.03 5.94 10.05
CA ARG A 128 18.58 6.15 9.87
C ARG A 128 18.25 7.00 8.65
N GLY A 129 19.01 8.06 8.41
CA GLY A 129 18.87 8.89 7.21
C GLY A 129 19.03 8.09 5.91
N ALA A 130 20.05 7.23 5.85
CA ALA A 130 20.30 6.37 4.69
C ALA A 130 19.22 5.29 4.52
N ALA A 131 18.72 4.70 5.62
CA ALA A 131 17.65 3.72 5.59
C ALA A 131 16.32 4.31 5.10
N PHE A 132 15.93 5.49 5.59
CA PHE A 132 14.73 6.19 5.08
C PHE A 132 14.92 6.69 3.64
N GLY A 133 16.13 7.12 3.27
CA GLY A 133 16.46 7.47 1.88
C GLY A 133 16.27 6.27 0.93
N LEU A 134 16.80 5.11 1.30
CA LEU A 134 16.58 3.86 0.58
C LEU A 134 15.09 3.50 0.52
N PHE A 135 14.38 3.62 1.64
CA PHE A 135 12.96 3.32 1.72
C PHE A 135 12.13 4.18 0.75
N ASN A 136 12.41 5.49 0.72
CA ASN A 136 11.77 6.43 -0.19
C ASN A 136 12.14 6.16 -1.66
N LEU A 137 13.39 5.80 -1.94
CA LEU A 137 13.83 5.39 -3.28
C LEU A 137 13.04 4.18 -3.77
N LEU A 138 12.96 3.11 -2.96
CA LEU A 138 12.20 1.90 -3.29
C LEU A 138 10.71 2.23 -3.51
N THR A 139 10.13 3.08 -2.66
CA THR A 139 8.73 3.52 -2.82
C THR A 139 8.53 4.31 -4.13
N GLY A 140 9.47 5.20 -4.48
CA GLY A 140 9.42 5.94 -5.75
C GLY A 140 9.51 5.01 -6.97
N VAL A 141 10.43 4.04 -6.93
CA VAL A 141 10.55 3.00 -7.96
C VAL A 141 9.25 2.18 -8.06
N ALA A 142 8.64 1.83 -6.92
CA ALA A 142 7.36 1.12 -6.90
C ALA A 142 6.25 1.89 -7.61
N LEU A 143 6.10 3.19 -7.32
CA LEU A 143 5.08 4.04 -7.92
C LEU A 143 5.30 4.22 -9.42
N LEU A 144 6.55 4.38 -9.86
CA LEU A 144 6.89 4.44 -11.27
C LEU A 144 6.54 3.12 -11.98
N ALA A 145 6.95 1.98 -11.41
CA ALA A 145 6.64 0.66 -11.95
C ALA A 145 5.12 0.41 -12.02
N ALA A 146 4.38 0.74 -10.96
CA ALA A 146 2.92 0.64 -10.96
C ALA A 146 2.28 1.46 -12.08
N SER A 147 2.77 2.68 -12.32
CA SER A 147 2.25 3.57 -13.36
C SER A 147 2.55 3.05 -14.77
N VAL A 148 3.76 2.52 -15.00
CA VAL A 148 4.13 1.90 -16.29
C VAL A 148 3.29 0.66 -16.55
N VAL A 149 3.16 -0.23 -15.56
CA VAL A 149 2.33 -1.44 -15.68
C VAL A 149 0.87 -1.07 -15.93
N ALA A 150 0.33 -0.09 -15.22
CA ALA A 150 -1.02 0.44 -15.45
C ALA A 150 -1.18 0.97 -16.89
N GLY A 151 -0.24 1.78 -17.37
CA GLY A 151 -0.27 2.32 -18.73
C GLY A 151 -0.24 1.23 -19.81
N LEU A 152 0.64 0.24 -19.67
CA LEU A 152 0.74 -0.89 -20.60
C LEU A 152 -0.52 -1.77 -20.61
N LEU A 153 -1.14 -1.98 -19.45
CA LEU A 153 -2.33 -2.80 -19.31
C LEU A 153 -3.63 -2.04 -19.61
N CYS A 154 -3.58 -0.72 -19.78
CA CYS A 154 -4.76 0.11 -20.06
C CYS A 154 -5.55 -0.39 -21.29
N GLY A 155 -4.84 -0.83 -22.33
CA GLY A 155 -5.46 -1.41 -23.53
C GLY A 155 -5.99 -2.84 -23.36
N ALA A 156 -5.56 -3.58 -22.34
CA ALA A 156 -6.01 -4.94 -22.03
C ALA A 156 -7.28 -4.95 -21.14
N GLY A 157 -7.75 -3.78 -20.70
CA GLY A 157 -8.93 -3.63 -19.87
C GLY A 157 -8.64 -3.64 -18.36
N PHE A 158 -9.53 -3.00 -17.60
CA PHE A 158 -9.35 -2.77 -16.16
C PHE A 158 -9.25 -4.05 -15.32
N GLN A 159 -9.94 -5.13 -15.73
CA GLN A 159 -9.89 -6.42 -15.03
C GLN A 159 -8.48 -7.04 -15.07
N ALA A 160 -7.78 -6.98 -16.21
CA ALA A 160 -6.41 -7.50 -16.33
C ALA A 160 -5.46 -6.74 -15.39
N THR A 161 -5.57 -5.41 -15.34
CA THR A 161 -4.81 -4.54 -14.44
C THR A 161 -5.03 -4.89 -12.97
N PHE A 162 -6.29 -5.12 -12.58
CA PHE A 162 -6.63 -5.48 -11.21
C PHE A 162 -6.16 -6.88 -10.81
N LEU A 163 -6.21 -7.86 -11.72
CA LEU A 163 -5.69 -9.22 -11.48
C LEU A 163 -4.17 -9.23 -11.30
N VAL A 164 -3.43 -8.46 -12.10
CA VAL A 164 -1.98 -8.30 -11.92
C VAL A 164 -1.67 -7.65 -10.57
N GLY A 165 -2.45 -6.65 -10.17
CA GLY A 165 -2.38 -6.06 -8.83
C GLY A 165 -2.62 -7.09 -7.71
N ALA A 166 -3.64 -7.94 -7.85
CA ALA A 166 -3.92 -9.00 -6.87
C ALA A 166 -2.77 -10.03 -6.76
N GLY A 167 -2.20 -10.45 -7.90
CA GLY A 167 -1.04 -11.35 -7.91
C GLY A 167 0.17 -10.77 -7.18
N LEU A 168 0.49 -9.50 -7.42
CA LEU A 168 1.62 -8.83 -6.76
C LEU A 168 1.38 -8.56 -5.26
N ALA A 169 0.13 -8.40 -4.84
CA ALA A 169 -0.17 -8.29 -3.40
C ALA A 169 0.04 -9.61 -2.65
N SER A 170 -0.20 -10.75 -3.29
CA SER A 170 0.03 -12.06 -2.67
C SER A 170 1.51 -12.30 -2.33
N THR A 171 2.45 -11.81 -3.14
CA THR A 171 3.90 -11.91 -2.87
C THR A 171 4.32 -11.05 -1.68
N THR A 172 3.63 -9.94 -1.46
CA THR A 172 3.83 -9.06 -0.31
C THR A 172 3.45 -9.77 1.00
N LEU A 173 2.29 -10.45 1.03
CA LEU A 173 1.84 -11.23 2.18
C LEU A 173 2.89 -12.27 2.61
N VAL A 174 3.46 -12.99 1.64
CA VAL A 174 4.53 -13.96 1.88
C VAL A 174 5.79 -13.28 2.41
N GLY A 175 6.21 -12.16 1.79
CA GLY A 175 7.37 -11.40 2.23
C GLY A 175 7.27 -10.89 3.67
N VAL A 176 6.08 -10.39 4.06
CA VAL A 176 5.79 -9.94 5.42
C VAL A 176 5.87 -11.08 6.45
N MET A 177 5.35 -12.26 6.11
CA MET A 177 5.39 -13.43 7.00
C MET A 177 6.81 -13.99 7.19
N LEU A 178 7.69 -13.77 6.22
CA LEU A 178 9.09 -14.22 6.25
C LEU A 178 10.04 -13.26 6.99
N LEU A 179 9.60 -12.02 7.27
CA LEU A 179 10.34 -11.11 8.14
C LEU A 179 10.36 -11.71 9.55
N ARG A 180 11.53 -12.14 10.04
CA ARG A 180 11.75 -12.59 11.42
C ARG A 180 12.09 -11.41 12.31
#